data_AF-A0A139IPL3-F1
#
_entry.id   AF-A0A139IPL3-F1
#
_cell.length_a   1.000
_cell.length_b   1.000
_cell.length_c   1.000
_cell.angle_alpha   90.00
_cell.angle_beta   90.00
_cell.angle_gamma   90.00
#
_symmetry.space_group_name_H-M   'P 1'
#
loop_
_entity.id
_entity.type
_entity.pdbx_description
1 polymer ?
#
loop_
_entity_poly.entity_id
_entity_poly.type
_entity_poly.pdbx_seq_one_letter_code
_entity_poly.pdbx_strand_id
1 'polypeptide(L)'
;MYASYVPTGTHPALVSINGAEAPAPQALVGGELDVDFDIAHALLGAAPITLYQIQLPTNLPDSYTGDTLFGSLLDALDGSFCDQEDTSAGFQCGGAPLSSVTSISYGGPEFGNGLNVVSRHYGVAAHPPKTDNGTTECDVDACLSRDLQTLNGPIFNPQYPAGCPYVLAVGATQLEADQTIRDAESVMYRPNIGDQQKYQESAVSSYFANHDPGYAYYEAPSNGSFSNTTAGVTTGIYNRAGRAHGTSLAAPIWSSLLAIINQQRQNTGKGPFGFVNAVLYEHTKIFHNITNGSNPGYGTRGFRAVPGWDPSTGLGTPNYPTLEKVFLSLP
;
A
#
# COMPACT_ATOMS: atom_id res chain seq x y z
N MET A 1 13.96 5.59 5.33
CA MET A 1 14.97 5.42 4.24
C MET A 1 15.87 6.65 4.21
N TYR A 2 17.19 6.56 3.96
CA TYR A 2 18.03 7.78 3.85
C TYR A 2 18.30 8.13 2.39
N ALA A 3 17.46 9.02 1.83
CA ALA A 3 17.63 9.58 0.50
C ALA A 3 18.36 10.93 0.58
N SER A 4 19.69 10.91 0.56
CA SER A 4 20.55 12.10 0.75
C SER A 4 20.35 13.22 -0.28
N TYR A 5 19.73 12.90 -1.42
CA TYR A 5 19.39 13.85 -2.47
C TYR A 5 18.02 14.53 -2.26
N VAL A 6 17.22 14.11 -1.27
CA VAL A 6 15.98 14.79 -0.90
C VAL A 6 16.32 15.95 0.03
N PRO A 7 16.00 17.21 -0.34
CA PRO A 7 16.29 18.36 0.51
C PRO A 7 15.62 18.27 1.87
N THR A 8 16.32 18.69 2.93
CA THR A 8 15.75 18.81 4.27
C THR A 8 14.52 19.73 4.25
N GLY A 9 13.44 19.31 4.90
CA GLY A 9 12.18 20.05 4.92
C GLY A 9 11.26 19.76 3.73
N THR A 10 11.62 18.84 2.83
CA THR A 10 10.68 18.30 1.83
C THR A 10 9.54 17.61 2.56
N HIS A 11 8.30 17.97 2.21
CA HIS A 11 7.08 17.37 2.73
C HIS A 11 6.00 17.36 1.64
N PRO A 12 4.99 16.48 1.72
CA PRO A 12 3.89 16.48 0.77
C PRO A 12 3.04 17.76 0.88
N ALA A 13 2.40 18.13 -0.22
CA ALA A 13 1.39 19.18 -0.27
C ALA A 13 0.05 18.63 0.23
N LEU A 14 -0.56 19.31 1.21
CA LEU A 14 -1.83 18.90 1.78
C LEU A 14 -3.00 19.18 0.81
N VAL A 15 -3.80 18.15 0.56
CA VAL A 15 -5.19 18.27 0.13
C VAL A 15 -6.06 17.87 1.32
N SER A 16 -6.72 18.88 1.90
CA SER A 16 -7.66 18.69 3.00
C SER A 16 -8.99 18.18 2.47
N ILE A 17 -9.43 17.03 2.95
CA ILE A 17 -10.76 16.47 2.71
C ILE A 17 -11.55 16.55 4.01
N ASN A 18 -12.78 17.05 3.95
CA ASN A 18 -13.67 17.24 5.11
C ASN A 18 -13.05 18.11 6.22
N GLY A 19 -12.18 19.06 5.87
CA GLY A 19 -11.53 19.95 6.82
C GLY A 19 -10.37 19.33 7.61
N ALA A 20 -9.79 18.23 7.11
CA ALA A 20 -8.64 17.63 7.75
C ALA A 20 -7.41 18.56 7.74
N GLU A 21 -6.60 18.47 8.80
CA GLU A 21 -5.39 19.27 8.96
C GLU A 21 -4.13 18.39 8.90
N ALA A 22 -3.03 18.98 8.41
CA ALA A 22 -1.69 18.41 8.49
C ALA A 22 -0.66 19.50 8.82
N PRO A 23 0.41 19.21 9.59
CA PRO A 23 0.72 17.89 10.16
C PRO A 23 -0.23 17.52 11.31
N ALA A 24 -0.63 16.25 11.36
CA ALA A 24 -1.39 15.73 12.50
C ALA A 24 -0.47 15.59 13.73
N PRO A 25 -1.02 15.61 14.96
CA PRO A 25 -0.24 15.30 16.16
C PRO A 25 0.49 13.97 16.03
N GLN A 26 1.78 13.90 16.40
CA GLN A 26 2.62 12.71 16.21
C GLN A 26 2.03 11.44 16.84
N ALA A 27 1.26 11.56 17.92
CA ALA A 27 0.56 10.43 18.55
C ALA A 27 -0.55 9.81 17.67
N LEU A 28 -0.98 10.51 16.62
CA LEU A 28 -2.02 10.10 15.68
C LEU A 28 -1.45 9.75 14.29
N VAL A 29 -0.16 10.03 14.06
CA VAL A 29 0.51 9.67 12.80
C VAL A 29 0.90 8.19 12.87
N GLY A 30 0.26 7.37 12.05
CA GLY A 30 0.61 5.96 11.91
C GLY A 30 1.85 5.76 11.03
N GLY A 31 2.66 4.75 11.34
CA GLY A 31 3.88 4.44 10.57
C GLY A 31 3.63 4.06 9.10
N GLU A 32 2.39 3.77 8.72
CA GLU A 32 1.98 3.50 7.34
C GLU A 32 2.12 4.74 6.44
N LEU A 33 1.69 5.91 6.93
CA LEU A 33 1.83 7.15 6.18
C LEU A 33 3.31 7.50 5.97
N ASP A 34 4.12 7.31 7.02
CA ASP A 34 5.55 7.60 6.95
C ASP A 34 6.26 6.72 5.93
N VAL A 35 5.95 5.41 5.87
CA VAL A 35 6.60 4.50 4.91
C VAL A 35 6.21 4.80 3.46
N ASP A 36 4.95 5.16 3.20
CA ASP A 36 4.47 5.53 1.86
C ASP A 36 5.24 6.74 1.31
N PHE A 37 5.35 7.82 2.10
CA PHE A 37 6.07 9.02 1.68
C PHE A 37 7.58 8.83 1.66
N ASP A 38 8.16 8.04 2.56
CA ASP A 38 9.59 7.71 2.55
C ASP A 38 9.98 7.03 1.22
N ILE A 39 9.17 6.06 0.78
CA ILE A 39 9.37 5.35 -0.49
C ILE A 39 9.17 6.30 -1.66
N ALA A 40 8.08 7.06 -1.65
CA ALA A 40 7.77 7.98 -2.73
C ALA A 40 8.88 9.04 -2.90
N HIS A 41 9.35 9.66 -1.81
CA HIS A 41 10.48 10.58 -1.85
C HIS A 41 11.80 9.92 -2.26
N ALA A 42 12.03 8.65 -1.90
CA ALA A 42 13.19 7.89 -2.34
C ALA A 42 13.16 7.52 -3.84
N LEU A 43 12.05 7.69 -4.55
CA LEU A 43 11.96 7.46 -5.99
C LEU A 43 11.77 8.75 -6.78
N LEU A 44 10.98 9.68 -6.23
CA LEU A 44 10.56 10.92 -6.86
C LEU A 44 11.42 12.13 -6.44
N GLY A 45 12.25 11.99 -5.41
CA GLY A 45 13.04 13.08 -4.86
C GLY A 45 12.17 14.20 -4.30
N ALA A 46 12.43 15.42 -4.77
CA ALA A 46 11.69 16.64 -4.40
C ALA A 46 10.50 16.94 -5.32
N ALA A 47 10.08 15.99 -6.17
CA ALA A 47 8.88 16.18 -6.98
C ALA A 47 7.66 16.43 -6.07
N PRO A 48 6.68 17.24 -6.52
CA PRO A 48 5.49 17.51 -5.73
C PRO A 48 4.68 16.23 -5.52
N ILE A 49 4.58 15.80 -4.27
CA ILE A 49 3.73 14.69 -3.83
C ILE A 49 2.58 15.28 -3.01
N THR A 50 1.38 14.74 -3.20
CA THR A 50 0.16 15.18 -2.51
C THR A 50 -0.20 14.22 -1.37
N LEU A 51 -0.51 14.76 -0.20
CA LEU A 51 -1.18 14.05 0.89
C LEU A 51 -2.67 14.37 0.85
N TYR A 52 -3.50 13.37 0.56
CA TYR A 52 -4.95 13.44 0.77
C TYR A 52 -5.23 13.10 2.23
N GLN A 53 -5.38 14.12 3.07
CA GLN A 53 -5.74 13.92 4.47
C GLN A 53 -7.25 13.99 4.61
N ILE A 54 -7.84 12.98 5.24
CA ILE A 54 -9.28 12.83 5.37
C ILE A 54 -9.66 12.90 6.84
N GLN A 55 -10.63 13.76 7.15
CA GLN A 55 -11.26 13.83 8.46
C GLN A 55 -12.65 13.21 8.31
N LEU A 56 -12.95 12.16 9.07
CA LEU A 56 -14.34 11.70 9.13
C LEU A 56 -15.18 12.73 9.91
N PRO A 57 -16.38 13.09 9.45
CA PRO A 57 -17.25 14.04 10.15
C PRO A 57 -17.48 13.62 11.61
N THR A 58 -17.44 14.58 12.54
CA THR A 58 -17.52 14.28 13.98
C THR A 58 -18.93 13.97 14.50
N ASN A 59 -19.95 14.15 13.66
CA ASN A 59 -21.37 14.06 14.05
C ASN A 59 -22.10 12.91 13.34
N LEU A 60 -21.38 11.88 12.91
CA LEU A 60 -22.00 10.70 12.30
C LEU A 60 -22.86 9.99 13.35
N PRO A 61 -24.14 9.65 13.05
CA PRO A 61 -24.95 8.86 13.97
C PRO A 61 -24.32 7.47 14.18
N ASP A 62 -24.51 6.86 15.35
CA ASP A 62 -24.00 5.50 15.65
C ASP A 62 -24.51 4.42 14.67
N SER A 63 -25.61 4.73 13.95
CA SER A 63 -26.19 3.89 12.90
C SER A 63 -25.65 4.18 11.49
N TYR A 64 -24.75 5.15 11.33
CA TYR A 64 -24.14 5.46 10.04
C TYR A 64 -23.24 4.29 9.66
N THR A 65 -23.73 3.46 8.76
CA THR A 65 -22.97 2.40 8.10
C THR A 65 -22.37 2.87 6.78
N GLY A 66 -22.56 4.16 6.46
CA GLY A 66 -22.05 4.80 5.27
C GLY A 66 -20.54 5.05 5.32
N ASP A 67 -20.02 5.27 4.13
CA ASP A 67 -18.72 5.78 3.75
C ASP A 67 -17.46 5.42 4.58
N THR A 68 -16.58 4.64 3.95
CA THR A 68 -15.25 4.26 4.49
C THR A 68 -14.22 5.35 4.20
N LEU A 69 -13.03 5.29 4.82
CA LEU A 69 -11.91 6.18 4.48
C LEU A 69 -11.69 6.32 2.95
N PHE A 70 -11.83 5.21 2.22
CA PHE A 70 -11.68 5.19 0.77
C PHE A 70 -12.90 5.77 0.03
N GLY A 71 -14.10 5.60 0.55
CA GLY A 71 -15.29 6.21 -0.04
C GLY A 71 -15.26 7.74 0.14
N SER A 72 -14.83 8.25 1.30
CA SER A 72 -14.70 9.70 1.52
C SER A 72 -13.63 10.33 0.64
N LEU A 73 -12.60 9.56 0.30
CA LEU A 73 -11.62 9.96 -0.70
C LEU A 73 -12.30 10.10 -2.06
N LEU A 74 -13.09 9.11 -2.48
CA LEU A 74 -13.75 9.12 -3.78
C LEU A 74 -14.81 10.20 -3.91
N ASP A 75 -15.61 10.39 -2.87
CA ASP A 75 -16.58 11.48 -2.74
C ASP A 75 -15.92 12.82 -2.99
N ALA A 76 -14.78 13.06 -2.33
CA ALA A 76 -14.05 14.32 -2.47
C ALA A 76 -13.38 14.49 -3.85
N LEU A 77 -12.91 13.40 -4.46
CA LEU A 77 -12.27 13.42 -5.78
C LEU A 77 -13.30 13.57 -6.91
N ASP A 78 -14.47 12.95 -6.78
CA ASP A 78 -15.57 12.96 -7.75
C ASP A 78 -16.91 12.89 -7.02
N GLY A 79 -17.58 14.04 -6.91
CA GLY A 79 -18.85 14.16 -6.20
C GLY A 79 -20.01 13.36 -6.80
N SER A 80 -19.82 12.61 -7.89
CA SER A 80 -20.79 11.62 -8.36
C SER A 80 -20.81 10.33 -7.53
N PHE A 81 -19.84 10.11 -6.66
CA PHE A 81 -19.84 9.03 -5.67
C PHE A 81 -20.67 9.36 -4.43
N CYS A 82 -20.77 10.64 -4.08
CA CYS A 82 -21.59 11.09 -2.96
C CYS A 82 -23.07 10.79 -3.16
N ASP A 83 -23.71 10.29 -2.11
CA ASP A 83 -25.16 10.16 -2.04
C ASP A 83 -25.81 11.20 -1.11
N GLN A 84 -27.13 11.03 -0.91
CA GLN A 84 -27.90 11.94 -0.06
C GLN A 84 -27.50 11.82 1.42
N GLU A 85 -27.07 10.64 1.86
CA GLU A 85 -26.58 10.40 3.22
C GLU A 85 -25.25 11.14 3.43
N ASP A 86 -24.32 11.06 2.48
CA ASP A 86 -23.00 11.70 2.57
C ASP A 86 -23.11 13.23 2.62
N THR A 87 -23.91 13.79 1.71
CA THR A 87 -24.19 15.24 1.71
C THR A 87 -24.89 15.69 2.99
N SER A 88 -25.79 14.88 3.56
CA SER A 88 -26.49 15.20 4.81
C SER A 88 -25.59 15.07 6.04
N ALA A 89 -24.61 14.16 5.98
CA ALA A 89 -23.59 13.96 7.01
C ALA A 89 -22.45 14.98 6.92
N GLY A 90 -22.41 15.80 5.86
CA GLY A 90 -21.45 16.88 5.69
C GLY A 90 -20.12 16.45 5.05
N PHE A 91 -20.11 15.34 4.31
CA PHE A 91 -18.94 14.95 3.51
C PHE A 91 -18.70 15.95 2.37
N GLN A 92 -17.43 16.10 2.01
CA GLN A 92 -16.98 16.86 0.87
C GLN A 92 -17.29 16.08 -0.41
N CYS A 93 -18.22 16.60 -1.20
CA CYS A 93 -18.64 16.00 -2.46
C CYS A 93 -18.02 16.72 -3.65
N GLY A 94 -16.86 16.22 -4.08
CA GLY A 94 -16.08 16.72 -5.19
C GLY A 94 -15.18 17.90 -4.82
N GLY A 95 -14.49 18.42 -5.84
CA GLY A 95 -13.67 19.63 -5.73
C GLY A 95 -12.26 19.42 -5.18
N ALA A 96 -11.91 18.23 -4.69
CA ALA A 96 -10.51 17.91 -4.40
C ALA A 96 -9.72 17.81 -5.71
N PRO A 97 -8.49 18.39 -5.78
CA PRO A 97 -7.66 18.27 -6.97
C PRO A 97 -7.21 16.82 -7.18
N LEU A 98 -7.16 16.40 -8.44
CA LEU A 98 -6.76 15.03 -8.81
C LEU A 98 -5.25 14.92 -8.99
N SER A 99 -4.70 13.83 -8.50
CA SER A 99 -3.32 13.41 -8.79
C SER A 99 -3.31 12.56 -10.05
N SER A 100 -2.21 12.63 -10.82
CA SER A 100 -2.07 11.79 -12.04
C SER A 100 -1.96 10.29 -11.71
N VAL A 101 -1.49 9.97 -10.51
CA VAL A 101 -1.42 8.63 -9.93
C VAL A 101 -1.68 8.78 -8.43
N THR A 102 -2.58 7.97 -7.87
CA THR A 102 -2.87 7.95 -6.42
C THR A 102 -2.42 6.62 -5.83
N SER A 103 -1.63 6.66 -4.77
CA SER A 103 -1.22 5.47 -4.00
C SER A 103 -2.13 5.30 -2.79
N ILE A 104 -2.54 4.07 -2.50
CA ILE A 104 -3.46 3.75 -1.41
C ILE A 104 -2.93 2.52 -0.67
N SER A 105 -2.28 2.72 0.46
CA SER A 105 -1.90 1.63 1.35
C SER A 105 -2.94 1.48 2.46
N TYR A 106 -4.14 1.07 2.06
CA TYR A 106 -5.30 0.84 2.92
C TYR A 106 -6.17 -0.27 2.35
N GLY A 107 -6.72 -1.12 3.21
CA GLY A 107 -7.74 -2.06 2.79
C GLY A 107 -8.29 -2.90 3.94
N GLY A 108 -9.41 -3.56 3.66
CA GLY A 108 -10.08 -4.52 4.54
C GLY A 108 -10.82 -5.57 3.72
N PRO A 109 -11.61 -6.45 4.35
CA PRO A 109 -12.36 -7.48 3.65
C PRO A 109 -13.41 -6.87 2.72
N GLU A 110 -13.61 -7.42 1.52
CA GLU A 110 -14.61 -6.91 0.56
C GLU A 110 -16.04 -7.09 1.09
N PHE A 111 -16.31 -8.23 1.72
CA PHE A 111 -17.60 -8.48 2.35
C PHE A 111 -17.84 -7.55 3.55
N GLY A 112 -18.99 -6.86 3.54
CA GLY A 112 -19.39 -5.90 4.59
C GLY A 112 -19.06 -4.45 4.24
N ASN A 113 -18.08 -4.22 3.37
CA ASN A 113 -17.80 -2.91 2.78
C ASN A 113 -18.64 -2.80 1.49
N GLY A 114 -19.82 -2.18 1.59
CA GLY A 114 -20.83 -2.13 0.53
C GLY A 114 -20.24 -1.90 -0.87
N LEU A 115 -20.63 -2.75 -1.83
CA LEU A 115 -20.19 -2.74 -3.24
C LEU A 115 -20.61 -1.50 -4.05
N ASN A 116 -21.05 -0.41 -3.40
CA ASN A 116 -21.63 0.73 -4.09
C ASN A 116 -20.63 1.62 -4.82
N VAL A 117 -19.33 1.31 -4.75
CA VAL A 117 -18.32 2.06 -5.50
C VAL A 117 -17.90 1.30 -6.76
N VAL A 118 -18.61 1.58 -7.86
CA VAL A 118 -18.15 1.29 -9.22
C VAL A 118 -17.17 2.39 -9.62
N SER A 119 -15.87 2.16 -9.44
CA SER A 119 -14.85 3.22 -9.53
C SER A 119 -14.64 3.78 -10.95
N ARG A 120 -14.46 5.11 -11.00
CA ARG A 120 -13.99 5.89 -12.17
C ARG A 120 -12.67 6.60 -11.88
N HIS A 121 -11.96 6.19 -10.82
CA HIS A 121 -10.72 6.80 -10.40
C HIS A 121 -9.59 5.77 -10.31
N TYR A 122 -8.39 6.16 -10.75
CA TYR A 122 -7.25 5.27 -10.92
C TYR A 122 -6.31 5.39 -9.73
N GLY A 123 -6.05 4.27 -9.06
CA GLY A 123 -5.13 4.21 -7.93
C GLY A 123 -4.37 2.88 -7.89
N VAL A 124 -3.23 2.88 -7.21
CA VAL A 124 -2.49 1.68 -6.85
C VAL A 124 -2.85 1.35 -5.41
N ALA A 125 -3.47 0.20 -5.16
CA ALA A 125 -3.87 -0.19 -3.80
C ALA A 125 -3.06 -1.37 -3.28
N ALA A 126 -2.65 -1.26 -2.02
CA ALA A 126 -2.06 -2.30 -1.20
C ALA A 126 -2.56 -2.22 0.26
N HIS A 127 -2.26 -3.24 1.06
CA HIS A 127 -2.75 -3.40 2.43
C HIS A 127 -1.67 -3.16 3.50
N PRO A 128 -1.99 -2.40 4.58
CA PRO A 128 -1.18 -2.24 5.79
C PRO A 128 -1.46 -3.33 6.85
N PRO A 129 -0.43 -4.01 7.39
CA PRO A 129 -0.61 -5.31 8.05
C PRO A 129 -1.10 -5.24 9.49
N LYS A 130 -1.98 -6.19 9.85
CA LYS A 130 -1.92 -6.84 11.18
C LYS A 130 -1.11 -8.13 11.15
N THR A 131 -1.11 -8.87 10.04
CA THR A 131 -0.12 -9.92 9.71
C THR A 131 -0.06 -10.11 8.20
N ASP A 132 1.10 -9.92 7.54
CA ASP A 132 1.30 -10.24 6.11
C ASP A 132 1.38 -11.78 5.90
N ASN A 133 0.29 -12.46 6.27
CA ASN A 133 0.15 -13.91 6.29
C ASN A 133 -0.48 -14.45 4.99
N GLY A 134 -0.17 -13.89 3.82
CA GLY A 134 -0.62 -14.46 2.55
C GLY A 134 -2.04 -14.03 2.13
N THR A 135 -2.77 -14.87 1.37
CA THR A 135 -3.95 -14.54 0.53
C THR A 135 -5.07 -13.71 1.13
N THR A 136 -5.11 -13.57 2.44
CA THR A 136 -6.32 -13.22 3.15
C THR A 136 -5.95 -12.71 4.53
N GLU A 137 -6.61 -11.64 4.94
CA GLU A 137 -6.98 -11.46 6.34
C GLU A 137 -7.83 -12.68 6.72
N CYS A 138 -7.15 -13.73 7.12
CA CYS A 138 -7.75 -14.92 7.70
C CYS A 138 -7.17 -15.09 9.10
N ASP A 139 -7.08 -13.96 9.81
CA ASP A 139 -7.28 -13.93 11.25
C ASP A 139 -8.78 -14.12 11.54
N VAL A 140 -9.11 -14.36 12.80
CA VAL A 140 -10.41 -14.84 13.33
C VAL A 140 -11.68 -14.12 12.86
N ASP A 141 -11.59 -13.02 12.11
CA ASP A 141 -12.70 -12.12 11.76
C ASP A 141 -12.75 -11.67 10.28
N ALA A 142 -12.13 -12.38 9.32
CA ALA A 142 -12.14 -11.88 7.92
C ALA A 142 -12.37 -12.92 6.80
N CYS A 143 -12.33 -14.23 7.07
CA CYS A 143 -12.78 -15.24 6.09
C CYS A 143 -14.31 -15.46 6.14
N LEU A 144 -14.94 -15.72 5.01
CA LEU A 144 -16.39 -15.89 4.91
C LEU A 144 -16.86 -17.28 5.39
N SER A 145 -17.96 -17.28 6.15
CA SER A 145 -18.78 -18.48 6.40
C SER A 145 -19.38 -19.01 5.11
N ARG A 146 -19.74 -20.30 5.10
CA ARG A 146 -20.34 -20.94 3.92
C ARG A 146 -21.69 -20.37 3.52
N ASP A 147 -22.38 -19.71 4.45
CA ASP A 147 -23.62 -18.98 4.19
C ASP A 147 -23.38 -17.56 3.66
N LEU A 148 -22.11 -17.11 3.56
CA LEU A 148 -21.71 -15.77 3.13
C LEU A 148 -22.37 -14.65 3.95
N GLN A 149 -22.60 -14.88 5.25
CA GLN A 149 -23.25 -13.91 6.14
C GLN A 149 -22.39 -13.49 7.33
N THR A 150 -21.32 -14.22 7.64
CA THR A 150 -20.44 -13.93 8.78
C THR A 150 -18.97 -14.12 8.42
N LEU A 151 -18.10 -13.45 9.18
CA LEU A 151 -16.67 -13.50 9.01
C LEU A 151 -16.06 -14.49 10.03
N ASN A 152 -16.27 -15.80 9.81
CA ASN A 152 -15.57 -16.87 10.55
C ASN A 152 -15.74 -18.23 9.85
N GLY A 153 -15.31 -18.36 8.59
CA GLY A 153 -15.43 -19.61 7.86
C GLY A 153 -14.34 -19.91 6.84
N PRO A 154 -14.45 -21.02 6.10
CA PRO A 154 -13.35 -21.53 5.29
C PRO A 154 -13.22 -20.88 3.91
N ILE A 155 -14.00 -19.83 3.60
CA ILE A 155 -14.02 -19.21 2.28
C ILE A 155 -13.14 -17.97 2.32
N PHE A 156 -12.16 -17.90 1.40
CA PHE A 156 -11.33 -16.71 1.27
C PHE A 156 -12.18 -15.48 0.90
N ASN A 157 -11.91 -14.38 1.59
CA ASN A 157 -12.54 -13.09 1.33
C ASN A 157 -11.51 -12.19 0.64
N PRO A 158 -11.77 -11.75 -0.61
CA PRO A 158 -10.92 -10.74 -1.25
C PRO A 158 -10.94 -9.42 -0.46
N GLN A 159 -10.00 -8.53 -0.77
CA GLN A 159 -9.86 -7.25 -0.09
C GLN A 159 -10.46 -6.10 -0.90
N TYR A 160 -11.01 -5.10 -0.22
CA TYR A 160 -11.39 -3.80 -0.76
C TYR A 160 -10.38 -2.73 -0.30
N PRO A 161 -9.93 -1.81 -1.18
CA PRO A 161 -10.36 -1.60 -2.56
C PRO A 161 -9.59 -2.40 -3.61
N ALA A 162 -8.65 -3.26 -3.23
CA ALA A 162 -7.82 -4.02 -4.18
C ALA A 162 -8.62 -4.93 -5.13
N GLY A 163 -9.78 -5.45 -4.73
CA GLY A 163 -10.70 -6.21 -5.56
C GLY A 163 -11.44 -5.38 -6.61
N CYS A 164 -11.35 -4.05 -6.55
CA CYS A 164 -12.04 -3.16 -7.46
C CYS A 164 -11.37 -3.17 -8.86
N PRO A 165 -12.10 -3.42 -9.96
CA PRO A 165 -11.49 -3.64 -11.28
C PRO A 165 -10.83 -2.41 -11.91
N TYR A 166 -11.10 -1.20 -11.40
CA TYR A 166 -10.49 0.05 -11.87
C TYR A 166 -9.30 0.50 -11.03
N VAL A 167 -8.96 -0.25 -9.98
CA VAL A 167 -7.76 -0.08 -9.17
C VAL A 167 -6.68 -1.04 -9.68
N LEU A 168 -5.43 -0.58 -9.72
CA LEU A 168 -4.30 -1.47 -9.92
C LEU A 168 -3.97 -2.14 -8.58
N ALA A 169 -4.40 -3.38 -8.41
CA ALA A 169 -4.04 -4.19 -7.25
C ALA A 169 -2.55 -4.57 -7.31
N VAL A 170 -1.82 -4.28 -6.24
CA VAL A 170 -0.38 -4.57 -6.14
C VAL A 170 -0.11 -5.56 -5.02
N GLY A 171 0.35 -6.74 -5.42
CA GLY A 171 0.89 -7.75 -4.49
C GLY A 171 2.35 -7.45 -4.11
N ALA A 172 2.92 -8.33 -3.29
CA ALA A 172 4.30 -8.24 -2.85
C ALA A 172 5.10 -9.49 -3.24
N THR A 173 6.38 -9.27 -3.51
CA THR A 173 7.38 -10.30 -3.79
C THR A 173 8.54 -10.15 -2.82
N GLN A 174 9.31 -11.21 -2.65
CA GLN A 174 10.46 -11.21 -1.77
C GLN A 174 11.67 -11.86 -2.42
N LEU A 175 12.84 -11.40 -1.99
CA LEU A 175 14.08 -12.15 -2.08
C LEU A 175 14.35 -12.80 -0.72
N GLU A 176 14.83 -14.04 -0.74
CA GLU A 176 15.31 -14.74 0.45
C GLU A 176 16.68 -14.18 0.90
N ALA A 177 17.04 -14.44 2.15
CA ALA A 177 18.21 -13.83 2.77
C ALA A 177 19.56 -14.16 2.10
N ASP A 178 19.61 -15.26 1.34
CA ASP A 178 20.76 -15.71 0.56
C ASP A 178 20.69 -15.31 -0.93
N GLN A 179 19.64 -14.59 -1.33
CA GLN A 179 19.43 -14.13 -2.69
C GLN A 179 19.90 -12.67 -2.89
N THR A 180 20.19 -12.34 -4.14
CA THR A 180 20.59 -11.02 -4.62
C THR A 180 19.50 -10.40 -5.49
N ILE A 181 19.62 -9.11 -5.80
CA ILE A 181 18.70 -8.40 -6.72
C ILE A 181 18.62 -8.98 -8.15
N ARG A 182 19.45 -9.98 -8.48
CA ARG A 182 19.47 -10.65 -9.79
C ARG A 182 18.79 -12.02 -9.76
N ASP A 183 18.48 -12.53 -8.58
CA ASP A 183 17.84 -13.82 -8.42
C ASP A 183 16.32 -13.72 -8.63
N ALA A 184 15.70 -14.87 -8.89
CA ALA A 184 14.25 -14.93 -9.05
C ALA A 184 13.56 -14.67 -7.71
N GLU A 185 12.65 -13.70 -7.71
CA GLU A 185 11.81 -13.40 -6.55
C GLU A 185 10.79 -14.53 -6.30
N SER A 186 10.27 -14.56 -5.09
CA SER A 186 9.21 -15.49 -4.65
C SER A 186 7.99 -14.72 -4.16
N VAL A 187 6.84 -15.39 -4.06
CA VAL A 187 5.66 -14.85 -3.36
C VAL A 187 6.08 -14.34 -1.98
N MET A 188 5.74 -13.09 -1.64
CA MET A 188 5.95 -12.58 -0.28
C MET A 188 5.06 -13.36 0.69
N TYR A 189 5.68 -14.05 1.64
CA TYR A 189 5.00 -14.68 2.76
C TYR A 189 5.96 -14.75 3.94
N ARG A 190 5.69 -13.94 4.97
CA ARG A 190 6.55 -13.81 6.16
C ARG A 190 5.72 -13.92 7.44
N PRO A 191 5.30 -15.15 7.82
CA PRO A 191 4.51 -15.36 9.02
C PRO A 191 5.29 -15.12 10.32
N ASN A 192 6.62 -15.07 10.23
CA ASN A 192 7.49 -14.65 11.32
C ASN A 192 8.35 -13.50 10.80
N ILE A 193 8.32 -12.37 11.51
CA ILE A 193 8.99 -11.12 11.11
C ILE A 193 10.53 -11.26 11.13
N GLY A 194 11.08 -12.36 11.64
CA GLY A 194 12.50 -12.74 11.53
C GLY A 194 13.47 -11.74 12.17
N ASP A 195 14.76 -12.10 12.26
CA ASP A 195 15.80 -11.17 12.71
C ASP A 195 16.09 -10.08 11.66
N GLN A 196 16.86 -9.06 12.04
CA GLN A 196 17.42 -8.12 11.08
C GLN A 196 18.15 -8.87 9.95
N GLN A 197 17.88 -8.52 8.70
CA GLN A 197 18.53 -9.19 7.57
C GLN A 197 20.03 -8.91 7.56
N LYS A 198 20.86 -9.96 7.39
CA LYS A 198 22.32 -9.83 7.47
C LYS A 198 22.89 -8.82 6.49
N TYR A 199 22.29 -8.70 5.30
CA TYR A 199 22.75 -7.76 4.28
C TYR A 199 22.61 -6.28 4.68
N GLN A 200 21.70 -5.94 5.61
CA GLN A 200 21.48 -4.56 6.07
C GLN A 200 22.13 -4.25 7.42
N GLU A 201 22.69 -5.25 8.10
CA GLU A 201 23.28 -5.11 9.44
C GLU A 201 24.33 -4.00 9.50
N SER A 202 25.28 -4.01 8.56
CA SER A 202 26.33 -3.00 8.49
C SER A 202 25.80 -1.59 8.22
N ALA A 203 24.81 -1.46 7.33
CA ALA A 203 24.23 -0.15 6.99
C ALA A 203 23.46 0.45 8.17
N VAL A 204 22.62 -0.35 8.84
CA VAL A 204 21.85 0.05 10.02
C VAL A 204 22.80 0.40 11.17
N SER A 205 23.80 -0.44 11.45
CA SER A 205 24.82 -0.18 12.48
C SER A 205 25.58 1.11 12.19
N SER A 206 26.00 1.34 10.94
CA SER A 206 26.70 2.56 10.53
C SER A 206 25.83 3.81 10.69
N TYR A 207 24.54 3.75 10.33
CA TYR A 207 23.62 4.86 10.53
C TYR A 207 23.50 5.23 12.02
N PHE A 208 23.21 4.26 12.90
CA PHE A 208 23.08 4.55 14.33
C PHE A 208 24.41 4.91 15.00
N ALA A 209 25.56 4.46 14.47
CA ALA A 209 26.85 4.92 14.97
C ALA A 209 27.12 6.41 14.69
N ASN A 210 26.59 6.96 13.59
CA ASN A 210 26.93 8.31 13.12
C ASN A 210 25.78 9.32 13.22
N HIS A 211 24.54 8.84 13.26
CA HIS A 211 23.31 9.62 13.07
C HIS A 211 22.16 9.13 13.97
N ASP A 212 22.45 8.55 15.15
CA ASP A 212 21.39 8.15 16.10
C ASP A 212 20.56 9.37 16.50
N PRO A 213 19.24 9.38 16.23
CA PRO A 213 18.38 10.49 16.64
C PRO A 213 18.10 10.53 18.15
N GLY A 214 18.55 9.52 18.92
CA GLY A 214 18.38 9.45 20.37
C GLY A 214 16.97 9.07 20.84
N TYR A 215 16.07 8.74 19.91
CA TYR A 215 14.73 8.28 20.24
C TYR A 215 14.75 6.91 20.91
N ALA A 216 13.86 6.72 21.89
CA ALA A 216 13.60 5.42 22.48
C ALA A 216 13.14 4.44 21.39
N TYR A 217 13.63 3.20 21.43
CA TYR A 217 13.43 2.23 20.37
C TYR A 217 13.20 0.83 20.93
N TYR A 218 12.66 -0.05 20.09
CA TYR A 218 12.60 -1.48 20.34
C TYR A 218 13.25 -2.27 19.20
N GLU A 219 13.54 -3.55 19.43
CA GLU A 219 13.90 -4.50 18.39
C GLU A 219 12.87 -5.63 18.43
N ALA A 220 12.13 -5.82 17.34
CA ALA A 220 11.08 -6.82 17.31
C ALA A 220 11.68 -8.23 17.42
N PRO A 221 11.16 -9.11 18.29
CA PRO A 221 11.68 -10.47 18.42
C PRO A 221 11.40 -11.29 17.15
N SER A 222 12.26 -12.27 16.88
CA SER A 222 12.22 -13.11 15.66
C SER A 222 10.92 -13.88 15.46
N ASN A 223 10.19 -14.15 16.54
CA ASN A 223 8.89 -14.83 16.52
C ASN A 223 7.70 -13.89 16.28
N GLY A 224 7.95 -12.60 15.98
CA GLY A 224 6.90 -11.59 15.77
C GLY A 224 6.03 -11.30 17.00
N SER A 225 6.32 -11.93 18.14
CA SER A 225 5.48 -11.87 19.33
C SER A 225 6.01 -10.83 20.30
N PHE A 226 5.38 -9.67 20.28
CA PHE A 226 5.64 -8.59 21.24
C PHE A 226 5.10 -8.89 22.64
N SER A 227 4.40 -10.02 22.84
CA SER A 227 3.75 -10.38 24.11
C SER A 227 4.72 -10.67 25.25
N ASN A 228 6.01 -10.89 24.96
CA ASN A 228 7.03 -11.20 25.96
C ASN A 228 8.13 -10.12 26.09
N THR A 229 7.98 -8.96 25.43
CA THR A 229 8.99 -7.87 25.37
C THR A 229 8.40 -6.52 25.78
N THR A 230 7.47 -6.52 26.74
CA THR A 230 6.63 -5.37 27.10
C THR A 230 7.44 -4.14 27.55
N ALA A 231 8.63 -4.29 28.14
CA ALA A 231 9.39 -3.15 28.67
C ALA A 231 10.04 -2.26 27.58
N GLY A 232 10.55 -2.86 26.50
CA GLY A 232 11.17 -2.13 25.38
C GLY A 232 10.14 -1.64 24.35
N VAL A 233 9.07 -2.41 24.15
CA VAL A 233 8.00 -2.08 23.17
C VAL A 233 7.07 -0.97 23.67
N THR A 234 6.85 -0.86 24.99
CA THR A 234 6.00 0.21 25.56
C THR A 234 6.69 1.56 25.63
N THR A 235 8.02 1.59 25.54
CA THR A 235 8.82 2.82 25.63
C THR A 235 9.44 3.21 24.29
N GLY A 236 9.69 2.25 23.39
CA GLY A 236 10.24 2.49 22.07
C GLY A 236 9.19 2.99 21.08
N ILE A 237 9.51 4.05 20.34
CA ILE A 237 8.61 4.64 19.34
C ILE A 237 8.86 4.13 17.92
N TYR A 238 9.89 3.29 17.71
CA TYR A 238 10.20 2.66 16.42
C TYR A 238 11.03 1.38 16.56
N ASN A 239 11.00 0.52 15.53
CA ASN A 239 11.84 -0.67 15.44
C ASN A 239 13.23 -0.34 14.87
N ARG A 240 14.28 -0.43 15.68
CA ARG A 240 15.65 -0.08 15.29
C ARG A 240 16.31 -1.09 14.36
N ALA A 241 15.78 -2.32 14.29
CA ALA A 241 16.32 -3.38 13.42
C ALA A 241 16.08 -3.14 11.92
N GLY A 242 15.44 -2.02 11.54
CA GLY A 242 15.24 -1.61 10.15
C GLY A 242 14.38 -2.59 9.37
N ARG A 243 13.09 -2.71 9.70
CA ARG A 243 12.19 -3.69 9.08
C ARG A 243 11.02 -3.00 8.41
N ALA A 244 10.78 -3.33 7.16
CA ALA A 244 9.55 -3.00 6.45
C ALA A 244 9.28 -4.14 5.44
N HIS A 245 8.07 -4.69 5.48
CA HIS A 245 7.57 -5.70 4.56
C HIS A 245 6.07 -5.47 4.36
N GLY A 246 5.50 -6.14 3.36
CA GLY A 246 4.08 -6.04 3.06
C GLY A 246 3.78 -5.36 1.74
N THR A 247 2.55 -5.55 1.29
CA THR A 247 2.06 -4.95 0.04
C THR A 247 2.08 -3.43 0.11
N SER A 248 1.89 -2.85 1.31
CA SER A 248 2.07 -1.42 1.61
C SER A 248 3.37 -0.80 1.11
N LEU A 249 4.47 -1.56 1.02
CA LEU A 249 5.70 -1.04 0.40
C LEU A 249 5.66 -1.06 -1.12
N ALA A 250 4.89 -1.98 -1.71
CA ALA A 250 4.84 -2.18 -3.15
C ALA A 250 3.95 -1.13 -3.85
N ALA A 251 2.85 -0.70 -3.22
CA ALA A 251 1.97 0.35 -3.77
C ALA A 251 2.68 1.69 -4.05
N PRO A 252 3.39 2.31 -3.09
CA PRO A 252 4.13 3.56 -3.31
C PRO A 252 5.29 3.40 -4.30
N ILE A 253 5.89 2.21 -4.42
CA ILE A 253 6.88 1.92 -5.49
C ILE A 253 6.18 2.00 -6.85
N TRP A 254 5.11 1.23 -7.05
CA TRP A 254 4.38 1.19 -8.31
C TRP A 254 3.83 2.55 -8.72
N SER A 255 3.19 3.26 -7.80
CA SER A 255 2.64 4.59 -8.08
C SER A 255 3.74 5.59 -8.45
N SER A 256 4.90 5.53 -7.79
CA SER A 256 6.07 6.35 -8.13
C SER A 256 6.62 6.02 -9.52
N LEU A 257 6.73 4.74 -9.90
CA LEU A 257 7.17 4.36 -11.25
C LEU A 257 6.22 4.91 -12.32
N LEU A 258 4.91 4.80 -12.12
CA LEU A 258 3.91 5.35 -13.03
C LEU A 258 3.95 6.88 -13.09
N ALA A 259 4.14 7.55 -11.95
CA ALA A 259 4.28 9.00 -11.88
C ALA A 259 5.52 9.50 -12.64
N ILE A 260 6.66 8.80 -12.53
CA ILE A 260 7.87 9.09 -13.31
C ILE A 260 7.57 8.99 -14.81
N ILE A 261 6.89 7.93 -15.26
CA ILE A 261 6.58 7.78 -16.70
C ILE A 261 5.59 8.86 -17.16
N ASN A 262 4.59 9.21 -16.35
CA ASN A 262 3.69 10.33 -16.64
C ASN A 262 4.45 11.66 -16.76
N GLN A 263 5.43 11.91 -15.89
CA GLN A 263 6.30 13.10 -15.99
C GLN A 263 7.13 13.09 -17.28
N GLN A 264 7.68 11.94 -17.69
CA GLN A 264 8.40 11.83 -18.95
C GLN A 264 7.50 12.04 -20.17
N ARG A 265 6.27 11.53 -20.14
CA ARG A 265 5.26 11.78 -21.18
C ARG A 265 5.01 13.29 -21.32
N GLN A 266 4.79 13.99 -20.20
CA GLN A 266 4.63 15.44 -20.19
C GLN A 266 5.84 16.17 -20.80
N ASN A 267 7.06 15.76 -20.46
CA ASN A 267 8.29 16.33 -21.01
C ASN A 267 8.41 16.14 -22.53
N THR A 268 7.72 15.15 -23.09
CA THR A 268 7.63 14.89 -24.54
C THR A 268 6.36 15.45 -25.20
N GLY A 269 5.59 16.28 -24.49
CA GLY A 269 4.37 16.90 -25.00
C GLY A 269 3.13 15.99 -25.03
N LYS A 270 3.18 14.84 -24.35
CA LYS A 270 2.06 13.91 -24.23
C LYS A 270 1.27 14.15 -22.93
N GLY A 271 -0.02 13.85 -22.95
CA GLY A 271 -0.85 13.81 -21.75
C GLY A 271 -0.52 12.62 -20.83
N PRO A 272 -0.92 12.66 -19.55
CA PRO A 272 -0.79 11.51 -18.66
C PRO A 272 -1.67 10.35 -19.17
N PHE A 273 -1.25 9.12 -18.89
CA PHE A 273 -2.15 7.96 -19.01
C PHE A 273 -3.01 7.83 -17.75
N GLY A 274 -4.21 7.27 -17.92
CA GLY A 274 -5.13 6.91 -16.83
C GLY A 274 -5.08 5.41 -16.55
N PHE A 275 -6.20 4.72 -16.79
CA PHE A 275 -6.34 3.28 -16.55
C PHE A 275 -5.21 2.44 -17.14
N VAL A 276 -4.42 1.80 -16.28
CA VAL A 276 -3.24 1.03 -16.71
C VAL A 276 -3.52 -0.47 -16.89
N ASN A 277 -4.53 -1.03 -16.23
CA ASN A 277 -4.72 -2.48 -16.16
C ASN A 277 -4.79 -3.12 -17.57
N ALA A 278 -5.63 -2.59 -18.47
CA ALA A 278 -5.75 -3.14 -19.83
C ALA A 278 -4.40 -3.21 -20.56
N VAL A 279 -3.62 -2.13 -20.51
CA VAL A 279 -2.28 -2.08 -21.13
C VAL A 279 -1.35 -3.11 -20.49
N LEU A 280 -1.34 -3.24 -19.16
CA LEU A 280 -0.49 -4.21 -18.48
C LEU A 280 -0.81 -5.65 -18.88
N TYR A 281 -2.10 -6.00 -18.99
CA TYR A 281 -2.53 -7.34 -19.42
C TYR A 281 -2.31 -7.62 -20.91
N GLU A 282 -2.26 -6.59 -21.77
CA GLU A 282 -1.86 -6.73 -23.18
C GLU A 282 -0.34 -6.91 -23.34
N HIS A 283 0.45 -6.47 -22.37
CA HIS A 283 1.91 -6.41 -22.43
C HIS A 283 2.60 -7.28 -21.38
N THR A 284 2.11 -8.49 -21.10
CA THR A 284 2.61 -9.37 -20.01
C THR A 284 4.11 -9.69 -20.03
N LYS A 285 4.79 -9.52 -21.17
CA LYS A 285 6.26 -9.73 -21.31
C LYS A 285 7.11 -8.65 -20.65
N ILE A 286 6.53 -7.55 -20.16
CA ILE A 286 7.25 -6.49 -19.45
C ILE A 286 7.43 -6.80 -17.95
N PHE A 287 7.05 -8.00 -17.51
CA PHE A 287 7.14 -8.41 -16.12
C PHE A 287 8.17 -9.53 -15.93
N HIS A 288 8.82 -9.50 -14.78
CA HIS A 288 9.50 -10.67 -14.23
C HIS A 288 8.42 -11.58 -13.62
N ASN A 289 8.21 -12.73 -14.24
CA ASN A 289 7.19 -13.68 -13.81
C ASN A 289 7.65 -14.44 -12.57
N ILE A 290 6.81 -14.46 -11.54
CA ILE A 290 7.09 -15.16 -10.29
C ILE A 290 6.49 -16.57 -10.37
N THR A 291 7.31 -17.59 -10.11
CA THR A 291 6.87 -18.99 -10.20
C THR A 291 7.18 -19.79 -8.94
N ASN A 292 7.66 -19.13 -7.90
CA ASN A 292 8.06 -19.76 -6.65
C ASN A 292 7.26 -19.20 -5.47
N GLY A 293 6.88 -20.09 -4.55
CA GLY A 293 6.15 -19.74 -3.34
C GLY A 293 4.62 -19.84 -3.48
N SER A 294 3.97 -19.56 -2.36
CA SER A 294 2.52 -19.52 -2.18
C SER A 294 2.17 -18.51 -1.09
N ASN A 295 0.92 -18.10 -1.01
CA ASN A 295 0.42 -17.16 -0.02
C ASN A 295 -0.57 -17.84 0.96
N PRO A 296 -0.11 -18.75 1.83
CA PRO A 296 -0.99 -19.58 2.66
C PRO A 296 -1.70 -18.79 3.77
N GLY A 297 -3.02 -18.97 3.92
CA GLY A 297 -3.84 -18.42 5.00
C GLY A 297 -4.85 -19.44 5.55
N TYR A 298 -5.36 -19.22 6.77
CA TYR A 298 -6.39 -20.04 7.44
C TYR A 298 -6.10 -21.56 7.47
N GLY A 299 -4.85 -21.96 7.72
CA GLY A 299 -4.45 -23.38 7.74
C GLY A 299 -4.49 -24.07 6.37
N THR A 300 -4.66 -23.31 5.29
CA THR A 300 -4.55 -23.81 3.91
C THR A 300 -3.19 -23.50 3.30
N ARG A 301 -2.90 -24.04 2.12
CA ARG A 301 -1.70 -23.68 1.34
C ARG A 301 -1.85 -22.37 0.54
N GLY A 302 -3.04 -21.74 0.56
CA GLY A 302 -3.34 -20.57 -0.26
C GLY A 302 -3.24 -20.87 -1.76
N PHE A 303 -2.96 -19.83 -2.55
CA PHE A 303 -2.66 -19.97 -3.96
C PHE A 303 -1.15 -20.08 -4.18
N ARG A 304 -0.75 -20.70 -5.30
CA ARG A 304 0.65 -20.92 -5.66
C ARG A 304 1.00 -20.08 -6.88
N ALA A 305 2.20 -19.51 -6.87
CA ALA A 305 2.76 -18.86 -8.04
C ALA A 305 3.00 -19.87 -9.19
N VAL A 306 2.66 -19.48 -10.41
CA VAL A 306 2.77 -20.33 -11.61
C VAL A 306 3.19 -19.51 -12.82
N PRO A 307 3.72 -20.13 -13.90
CA PRO A 307 4.03 -19.41 -15.12
C PRO A 307 2.85 -18.61 -15.68
N GLY A 308 3.05 -17.31 -15.90
CA GLY A 308 2.00 -16.39 -16.34
C GLY A 308 1.29 -15.68 -15.18
N TRP A 309 0.00 -15.36 -15.36
CA TRP A 309 -0.77 -14.73 -14.29
C TRP A 309 -1.14 -15.73 -13.19
N ASP A 310 -1.00 -15.32 -11.93
CA ASP A 310 -1.49 -16.07 -10.78
C ASP A 310 -2.08 -15.15 -9.68
N PRO A 311 -2.95 -15.65 -8.80
CA PRO A 311 -3.58 -14.83 -7.75
C PRO A 311 -2.67 -14.61 -6.52
N SER A 312 -1.38 -14.96 -6.59
CA SER A 312 -0.40 -14.66 -5.54
C SER A 312 0.45 -13.44 -5.87
N THR A 313 0.80 -13.24 -7.14
CA THR A 313 1.69 -12.16 -7.63
C THR A 313 1.19 -11.45 -8.88
N GLY A 314 0.05 -11.84 -9.42
CA GLY A 314 -0.52 -11.25 -10.62
C GLY A 314 0.37 -11.51 -11.83
N LEU A 315 0.72 -10.45 -12.56
CA LEU A 315 1.64 -10.53 -13.70
C LEU A 315 3.12 -10.62 -13.26
N GLY A 316 3.42 -10.40 -11.98
CA GLY A 316 4.77 -10.36 -11.41
C GLY A 316 5.29 -8.93 -11.18
N THR A 317 6.61 -8.78 -11.08
CA THR A 317 7.23 -7.46 -10.86
C THR A 317 7.57 -6.76 -12.17
N PRO A 318 7.38 -5.43 -12.29
CA PRO A 318 7.59 -4.75 -13.55
C PRO A 318 9.08 -4.60 -13.87
N ASN A 319 9.47 -4.93 -15.10
CA ASN A 319 10.76 -4.53 -15.63
C ASN A 319 10.68 -3.08 -16.11
N TYR A 320 11.15 -2.15 -15.29
CA TYR A 320 10.97 -0.71 -15.51
C TYR A 320 11.36 -0.21 -16.92
N PRO A 321 12.53 -0.53 -17.50
CA PRO A 321 12.87 -0.08 -18.85
C PRO A 321 11.86 -0.52 -19.93
N THR A 322 11.31 -1.72 -19.81
CA THR A 322 10.29 -2.20 -20.76
C THR A 322 8.90 -1.62 -20.47
N LEU A 323 8.55 -1.44 -19.20
CA LEU A 323 7.33 -0.76 -18.76
C LEU A 323 7.30 0.68 -19.30
N GLU A 324 8.35 1.45 -19.02
CA GLU A 324 8.54 2.82 -19.49
C GLU A 324 8.37 2.91 -21.01
N LYS A 325 9.06 2.05 -21.77
CA LYS A 325 8.96 2.02 -23.23
C LYS A 325 7.53 1.79 -23.74
N VAL A 326 6.77 0.89 -23.12
CA VAL A 326 5.36 0.65 -23.49
C VAL A 326 4.53 1.90 -23.22
N PHE A 327 4.59 2.45 -22.01
CA PHE A 327 3.75 3.59 -21.62
C PHE A 327 4.13 4.90 -22.32
N LEU A 328 5.40 5.11 -22.67
CA LEU A 328 5.81 6.24 -23.53
C LEU A 328 5.31 6.10 -24.97
N SER A 329 5.09 4.87 -25.46
CA SER A 329 4.58 4.62 -26.81
C SER A 329 3.09 4.87 -26.98
N LEU A 330 2.31 4.81 -25.88
CA LEU A 330 0.88 5.10 -25.90
C LEU A 330 0.60 6.51 -26.46
N PRO A 331 -0.56 6.70 -27.14
CA PRO A 331 -0.93 7.97 -27.76
C PRO A 331 -0.82 9.17 -26.81
#